data_AF-A0A1G5K9W4-F1
#
_entry.id   AF-A0A1G5K9W4-F1
#
_cell.length_a   1.000
_cell.length_b   1.000
_cell.length_c   1.000
_cell.angle_alpha   90.00
_cell.angle_beta   90.00
_cell.angle_gamma   90.00
#
_symmetry.space_group_name_H-M   'P 1'
#
loop_
_entity.id
_entity.type
_entity.pdbx_description
1 polymer ?
#
loop_
_entity_poly.entity_id
_entity_poly.type
_entity_poly.pdbx_seq_one_letter_code
_entity_poly.pdbx_strand_id
1 'polypeptide(L)'
;MTKEQQIQQAYKSMAYGDAIGFLYENTGSYQDFMEFSFEWSQDIILKQAPGQYSDLTELLIILTKSLLDDIDCCKVTVDDKRLLAELELFQYYRHGNPINLLSYINEGNNYHKGPAYRNDKRGYGVSRVAAIFFANKNLKVAIEEIYRHIIATNIHPQVILTALLVVKVLYLLLENSQIEREDLIQQLKEYLINLRRQDFEIDIEFNIHPLQYEKEKVEYIIALDRIKDAGQEAPLKEDWNSRDMLMAAITSFFRLRDEKSLNLEIMPSYDIRESLALAYGFFGICNSNTIELVKNLKNAAFIENMGEYIVKLRNYEIKRKQYTNENMLDIFNQKTGSTIKHPILNVCKIMDRTEDSKIIQVLVNSKSGEYLLTKRKDSD
;
A
#
# COMPACT_ATOMS: atom_id res chain seq x y z
N MET A 1 2.93 -22.83 9.49
CA MET A 1 1.83 -21.84 9.55
C MET A 1 0.81 -22.20 8.50
N THR A 2 -0.48 -22.01 8.75
CA THR A 2 -1.50 -22.09 7.68
C THR A 2 -1.37 -20.90 6.72
N LYS A 3 -1.94 -20.98 5.51
CA LYS A 3 -1.93 -19.85 4.58
C LYS A 3 -2.60 -18.61 5.18
N GLU A 4 -3.66 -18.77 5.97
CA GLU A 4 -4.30 -17.64 6.67
C GLU A 4 -3.36 -16.99 7.69
N GLN A 5 -2.65 -17.80 8.48
CA GLN A 5 -1.66 -17.28 9.44
C GLN A 5 -0.54 -16.52 8.72
N GLN A 6 -0.03 -17.05 7.60
CA GLN A 6 0.99 -16.38 6.80
C GLN A 6 0.48 -15.04 6.26
N ILE A 7 -0.76 -14.99 5.76
CA ILE A 7 -1.39 -13.76 5.26
C ILE A 7 -1.53 -12.72 6.39
N GLN A 8 -2.02 -13.14 7.55
CA GLN A 8 -2.14 -12.25 8.72
C GLN A 8 -0.79 -11.68 9.15
N GLN A 9 0.24 -12.51 9.18
CA GLN A 9 1.59 -12.08 9.53
C GLN A 9 2.19 -11.16 8.47
N ALA A 10 2.01 -11.46 7.19
CA ALA A 10 2.43 -10.58 6.10
C ALA A 10 1.79 -9.20 6.22
N TYR A 11 0.47 -9.14 6.44
CA TYR A 11 -0.28 -7.89 6.58
C TYR A 11 0.26 -7.03 7.74
N LYS A 12 0.49 -7.65 8.90
CA LYS A 12 1.06 -6.97 10.08
C LYS A 12 2.51 -6.51 9.85
N SER A 13 3.34 -7.36 9.26
CA SER A 13 4.73 -7.05 8.97
C SER A 13 4.87 -5.95 7.91
N MET A 14 3.95 -5.85 6.94
CA MET A 14 3.92 -4.73 6.00
C MET A 14 3.76 -3.39 6.72
N ALA A 15 2.84 -3.32 7.68
CA ALA A 15 2.62 -2.11 8.48
C ALA A 15 3.83 -1.75 9.35
N TYR A 16 4.54 -2.77 9.87
CA TYR A 16 5.79 -2.57 10.60
C TYR A 16 6.91 -2.02 9.71
N GLY A 17 7.11 -2.61 8.52
CA GLY A 17 8.11 -2.14 7.56
C GLY A 17 7.85 -0.71 7.10
N ASP A 18 6.58 -0.37 6.88
CA ASP A 18 6.15 1.01 6.61
C ASP A 18 6.48 1.96 7.77
N ALA A 19 6.11 1.60 9.01
CA ALA A 19 6.40 2.44 10.18
C ALA A 19 7.90 2.68 10.40
N ILE A 20 8.74 1.66 10.24
CA ILE A 20 10.21 1.83 10.31
C ILE A 20 10.70 2.75 9.21
N GLY A 21 10.25 2.52 7.98
CA GLY A 21 10.62 3.39 6.88
C GLY A 21 10.22 4.83 7.15
N PHE A 22 9.02 5.05 7.71
CA PHE A 22 8.51 6.39 7.97
C PHE A 22 9.31 7.11 9.04
N LEU A 23 9.69 6.40 10.10
CA LEU A 23 10.63 6.91 11.08
C LEU A 23 11.96 7.30 10.42
N TYR A 24 12.53 6.42 9.58
CA TYR A 24 13.81 6.65 8.93
C TYR A 24 13.79 7.87 8.01
N GLU A 25 12.76 8.02 7.16
CA GLU A 25 12.66 9.18 6.25
C GLU A 25 12.63 10.53 6.99
N ASN A 26 12.13 10.54 8.24
CA ASN A 26 11.97 11.76 9.02
C ASN A 26 13.06 11.98 10.08
N THR A 27 13.88 10.98 10.38
CA THR A 27 14.87 11.06 11.48
C THR A 27 16.25 10.53 11.12
N GLY A 28 16.38 9.73 10.05
CA GLY A 28 17.58 8.95 9.74
C GLY A 28 17.83 7.77 10.70
N SER A 29 16.93 7.52 11.66
CA SER A 29 17.04 6.44 12.65
C SER A 29 16.19 5.22 12.27
N TYR A 30 16.68 4.01 12.58
CA TYR A 30 16.02 2.74 12.27
C TYR A 30 15.95 1.75 13.45
N GLN A 31 16.45 2.12 14.64
CA GLN A 31 16.67 1.17 15.74
C GLN A 31 15.49 1.05 16.70
N ASP A 32 14.90 2.18 17.11
CA ASP A 32 13.78 2.20 18.06
C ASP A 32 12.73 3.21 17.65
N PHE A 33 11.46 2.82 17.76
CA PHE A 33 10.37 3.75 17.55
C PHE A 33 10.43 4.88 18.57
N MET A 34 10.53 6.10 18.06
CA MET A 34 10.57 7.33 18.85
C MET A 34 9.55 8.33 18.31
N GLU A 35 9.27 9.38 19.08
CA GLU A 35 8.52 10.51 18.57
C GLU A 35 9.30 11.18 17.44
N PHE A 36 8.57 11.62 16.41
CA PHE A 36 9.14 12.35 15.29
C PHE A 36 8.14 13.37 14.77
N SER A 37 8.58 14.17 13.80
CA SER A 37 7.69 15.08 13.09
C SER A 37 7.84 14.84 11.59
N PHE A 38 6.77 15.05 10.84
CA PHE A 38 6.78 14.95 9.39
C PHE A 38 6.08 16.14 8.76
N GLU A 39 6.42 16.43 7.51
CA GLU A 39 5.74 17.44 6.70
C GLU A 39 4.44 16.86 6.12
N TRP A 40 3.29 17.36 6.61
CA TRP A 40 1.97 16.93 6.12
C TRP A 40 1.58 17.59 4.80
N SER A 41 1.90 18.88 4.69
CA SER A 41 1.85 19.66 3.46
C SER A 41 2.66 20.93 3.66
N GLN A 42 3.36 21.47 2.66
CA GLN A 42 3.30 22.92 2.45
C GLN A 42 4.10 23.87 3.35
N ASP A 43 4.51 23.48 4.58
CA ASP A 43 4.77 24.32 5.78
C ASP A 43 4.08 23.84 7.08
N ILE A 44 3.25 22.80 7.03
CA ILE A 44 2.54 22.20 8.15
C ILE A 44 3.31 20.95 8.60
N ILE A 45 3.86 21.03 9.80
CA ILE A 45 4.60 19.95 10.45
C ILE A 45 3.73 19.35 11.55
N LEU A 46 3.54 18.03 11.51
CA LEU A 46 2.76 17.30 12.51
C LEU A 46 3.68 16.40 13.33
N LYS A 47 3.49 16.41 14.66
CA LYS A 47 4.16 15.50 15.58
C LYS A 47 3.48 14.13 15.58
N GLN A 48 4.28 13.08 15.68
CA GLN A 48 3.83 11.70 15.65
C GLN A 48 4.39 10.91 16.81
N ALA A 49 3.55 10.00 17.31
CA ALA A 49 3.91 9.07 18.38
C ALA A 49 4.82 7.95 17.84
N PRO A 50 5.57 7.26 18.72
CA PRO A 50 6.32 6.07 18.37
C PRO A 50 5.45 5.04 17.64
N GLY A 51 6.01 4.40 16.61
CA GLY A 51 5.35 3.32 15.87
C GLY A 51 4.27 3.79 14.89
N GLN A 52 4.18 5.10 14.61
CA GLN A 52 3.29 5.62 13.58
C GLN A 52 3.68 5.07 12.20
N TYR A 53 2.74 4.40 11.53
CA TYR A 53 2.83 4.02 10.12
C TYR A 53 2.43 5.18 9.20
N SER A 54 2.69 5.06 7.90
CA SER A 54 2.45 6.13 6.95
C SER A 54 1.19 5.92 6.11
N ASP A 55 1.02 6.77 5.10
CA ASP A 55 -0.01 6.66 4.09
C ASP A 55 -0.02 5.30 3.36
N LEU A 56 1.09 4.57 3.28
CA LEU A 56 1.10 3.24 2.67
C LEU A 56 0.23 2.23 3.43
N THR A 57 0.39 2.15 4.76
CA THR A 57 -0.45 1.28 5.60
C THR A 57 -1.90 1.76 5.61
N GLU A 58 -2.11 3.08 5.62
CA GLU A 58 -3.46 3.64 5.54
C GLU A 58 -4.17 3.24 4.23
N LEU A 59 -3.46 3.30 3.10
CA LEU A 59 -3.96 2.88 1.80
C LEU A 59 -4.20 1.37 1.71
N LEU A 60 -3.35 0.55 2.34
CA LEU A 60 -3.57 -0.88 2.47
C LEU A 60 -4.87 -1.17 3.25
N ILE A 61 -5.11 -0.45 4.35
CA ILE A 61 -6.33 -0.56 5.17
C ILE A 61 -7.56 -0.09 4.39
N ILE A 62 -7.48 1.05 3.72
CA ILE A 62 -8.56 1.62 2.90
C ILE A 62 -8.95 0.63 1.79
N LEU A 63 -7.95 0.06 1.09
CA LEU A 63 -8.22 -0.91 0.04
C LEU A 63 -8.88 -2.17 0.64
N THR A 64 -8.36 -2.67 1.76
CA THR A 64 -8.95 -3.83 2.46
C THR A 64 -10.40 -3.58 2.88
N LYS A 65 -10.69 -2.40 3.44
CA LYS A 65 -12.06 -1.97 3.76
C LYS A 65 -12.94 -1.80 2.53
N SER A 66 -12.38 -1.67 1.34
CA SER A 66 -13.13 -1.46 0.10
C SER A 66 -13.36 -2.76 -0.67
N LEU A 67 -12.92 -3.91 -0.17
CA LEU A 67 -13.15 -5.20 -0.82
C LEU A 67 -14.57 -5.73 -0.57
N LEU A 68 -15.10 -6.44 -1.56
CA LEU A 68 -16.37 -7.16 -1.55
C LEU A 68 -16.11 -8.61 -1.93
N ASP A 69 -16.56 -9.51 -1.09
CA ASP A 69 -16.52 -10.94 -1.29
C ASP A 69 -17.81 -11.46 -1.94
N ASP A 70 -17.64 -12.23 -3.01
CA ASP A 70 -18.70 -12.87 -3.77
C ASP A 70 -18.43 -14.38 -3.82
N ILE A 71 -19.15 -15.11 -2.97
CA ILE A 71 -19.02 -16.57 -2.86
C ILE A 71 -19.54 -17.28 -4.11
N ASP A 72 -20.55 -16.73 -4.78
CA ASP A 72 -21.20 -17.36 -5.93
C ASP A 72 -20.26 -17.35 -7.14
N CYS A 73 -19.48 -16.28 -7.29
CA CYS A 73 -18.46 -16.15 -8.33
C CYS A 73 -17.04 -16.53 -7.85
N CYS A 74 -16.87 -16.96 -6.60
CA CYS A 74 -15.57 -17.24 -5.98
C CYS A 74 -14.54 -16.11 -6.18
N LYS A 75 -14.95 -14.85 -6.02
CA LYS A 75 -14.10 -13.67 -6.26
C LYS A 75 -14.18 -12.65 -5.13
N VAL A 76 -13.09 -11.91 -4.94
CA VAL A 76 -13.09 -10.69 -4.13
C VAL A 76 -12.67 -9.52 -5.00
N THR A 77 -13.53 -8.52 -5.11
CA THR A 77 -13.34 -7.32 -5.96
C THR A 77 -13.36 -6.04 -5.13
N VAL A 78 -12.83 -4.96 -5.67
CA VAL A 78 -12.84 -3.62 -5.08
C VAL A 78 -14.18 -2.93 -5.39
N ASP A 79 -14.80 -2.39 -4.35
CA ASP A 79 -15.92 -1.47 -4.43
C ASP A 79 -15.40 -0.06 -4.70
N ASP A 80 -15.31 0.32 -5.98
CA ASP A 80 -14.73 1.60 -6.39
C ASP A 80 -15.42 2.81 -5.75
N LYS A 81 -16.73 2.72 -5.50
CA LYS A 81 -17.49 3.77 -4.81
C LYS A 81 -17.07 3.90 -3.36
N ARG A 82 -16.93 2.77 -2.66
CA ARG A 82 -16.41 2.78 -1.28
C ARG A 82 -14.98 3.30 -1.24
N LEU A 83 -14.14 2.83 -2.17
CA LEU A 83 -12.74 3.24 -2.25
C LEU A 83 -12.62 4.75 -2.42
N LEU A 84 -13.35 5.33 -3.38
CA LEU A 84 -13.32 6.77 -3.62
C LEU A 84 -13.75 7.57 -2.39
N ALA A 85 -14.83 7.16 -1.72
CA ALA A 85 -15.32 7.86 -0.54
C ALA A 85 -14.39 7.70 0.69
N GLU A 86 -13.70 6.57 0.85
CA GLU A 86 -12.62 6.44 1.83
C GLU A 86 -11.43 7.35 1.49
N LEU A 87 -11.06 7.47 0.21
CA LEU A 87 -9.98 8.33 -0.26
C LEU A 87 -10.29 9.84 -0.06
N GLU A 88 -11.54 10.25 -0.27
CA GLU A 88 -12.02 11.61 0.03
C GLU A 88 -11.89 11.96 1.51
N LEU A 89 -12.01 11.00 2.43
CA LEU A 89 -11.76 11.21 3.85
C LEU A 89 -10.27 11.15 4.19
N PHE A 90 -9.56 10.21 3.58
CA PHE A 90 -8.13 9.96 3.77
C PHE A 90 -7.27 11.19 3.60
N GLN A 91 -7.61 12.06 2.62
CA GLN A 91 -6.88 13.30 2.42
C GLN A 91 -6.77 14.14 3.71
N TYR A 92 -7.67 14.00 4.68
CA TYR A 92 -7.63 14.78 5.90
C TYR A 92 -6.80 14.15 7.03
N TYR A 93 -6.65 12.83 7.09
CA TYR A 93 -5.93 12.17 8.20
C TYR A 93 -4.60 11.51 7.79
N ARG A 94 -4.23 11.59 6.50
CA ARG A 94 -3.05 10.93 5.94
C ARG A 94 -1.74 11.24 6.67
N HIS A 95 -0.86 10.24 6.73
CA HIS A 95 0.52 10.36 7.24
C HIS A 95 1.53 10.24 6.11
N GLY A 96 1.55 11.25 5.25
CA GLY A 96 2.45 11.34 4.09
C GLY A 96 1.90 12.30 3.05
N ASN A 97 2.58 12.37 1.90
CA ASN A 97 2.18 13.26 0.80
C ASN A 97 2.11 12.48 -0.53
N PRO A 98 1.08 11.64 -0.73
CA PRO A 98 0.94 10.85 -1.95
C PRO A 98 0.38 11.71 -3.08
N ILE A 99 1.22 12.61 -3.62
CA ILE A 99 0.81 13.67 -4.58
C ILE A 99 -0.04 13.12 -5.73
N ASN A 100 0.37 12.00 -6.34
CA ASN A 100 -0.36 11.43 -7.47
C ASN A 100 -1.76 10.94 -7.09
N LEU A 101 -1.95 10.45 -5.87
CA LEU A 101 -3.25 10.02 -5.38
C LEU A 101 -4.12 11.21 -4.98
N LEU A 102 -3.53 12.26 -4.39
CA LEU A 102 -4.23 13.52 -4.11
C LEU A 102 -4.70 14.18 -5.41
N SER A 103 -3.87 14.17 -6.46
CA SER A 103 -4.27 14.59 -7.81
C SER A 103 -5.41 13.73 -8.36
N TYR A 104 -5.38 12.41 -8.18
CA TYR A 104 -6.49 11.54 -8.60
C TYR A 104 -7.81 11.91 -7.93
N ILE A 105 -7.79 12.18 -6.62
CA ILE A 105 -8.97 12.58 -5.84
C ILE A 105 -9.48 13.95 -6.29
N ASN A 106 -8.58 14.92 -6.51
CA ASN A 106 -8.96 16.32 -6.74
C ASN A 106 -9.28 16.66 -8.20
N GLU A 107 -8.62 16.01 -9.16
CA GLU A 107 -8.77 16.33 -10.59
C GLU A 107 -9.88 15.53 -11.29
N GLY A 108 -10.36 14.46 -10.64
CA GLY A 108 -11.39 13.56 -11.18
C GLY A 108 -11.05 13.09 -12.59
N ASN A 109 -11.99 13.26 -13.53
CA ASN A 109 -11.82 12.82 -14.93
C ASN A 109 -10.62 13.45 -15.66
N ASN A 110 -10.09 14.60 -15.20
CA ASN A 110 -8.94 15.23 -15.84
C ASN A 110 -7.62 14.53 -15.52
N TYR A 111 -7.56 13.77 -14.42
CA TYR A 111 -6.36 13.07 -13.96
C TYR A 111 -5.74 12.16 -15.05
N HIS A 112 -6.57 11.42 -15.79
CA HIS A 112 -6.13 10.47 -16.82
C HIS A 112 -5.47 11.12 -18.06
N LYS A 113 -5.52 12.47 -18.15
CA LYS A 113 -4.83 13.25 -19.18
C LYS A 113 -3.46 13.74 -18.71
N GLY A 114 -3.21 13.72 -17.40
CA GLY A 114 -2.01 14.28 -16.78
C GLY A 114 -0.77 13.37 -16.85
N PRO A 115 0.43 13.95 -16.64
CA PRO A 115 1.69 13.20 -16.62
C PRO A 115 1.78 12.24 -15.41
N ALA A 116 1.14 12.56 -14.28
CA ALA A 116 1.08 11.69 -13.11
C ALA A 116 0.44 10.32 -13.42
N TYR A 117 -0.56 10.29 -14.31
CA TYR A 117 -1.21 9.06 -14.75
C TYR A 117 -0.39 8.32 -15.84
N ARG A 118 0.23 9.06 -16.78
CA ARG A 118 0.80 8.50 -18.01
C ARG A 118 2.30 8.20 -17.94
N ASN A 119 3.04 9.05 -17.25
CA ASN A 119 4.50 9.10 -17.34
C ASN A 119 5.19 8.73 -16.03
N ASP A 120 4.46 8.74 -14.91
CA ASP A 120 5.02 8.38 -13.61
C ASP A 120 5.44 6.90 -13.60
N LYS A 121 6.76 6.67 -13.54
CA LYS A 121 7.35 5.34 -13.45
C LYS A 121 7.42 4.82 -12.02
N ARG A 122 7.25 5.67 -11.00
CA ARG A 122 7.36 5.28 -9.61
C ARG A 122 6.06 4.67 -9.09
N GLY A 123 4.90 5.19 -9.49
CA GLY A 123 3.59 4.61 -9.19
C GLY A 123 3.38 4.43 -7.69
N TYR A 124 3.49 5.50 -6.92
CA TYR A 124 3.48 5.44 -5.45
C TYR A 124 2.33 4.59 -4.86
N GLY A 125 2.69 3.71 -3.92
CA GLY A 125 1.73 2.87 -3.20
C GLY A 125 1.22 1.66 -4.00
N VAL A 126 2.03 1.10 -4.92
CA VAL A 126 1.79 -0.20 -5.55
C VAL A 126 1.62 -1.30 -4.50
N SER A 127 2.33 -1.26 -3.39
CA SER A 127 2.32 -2.31 -2.34
C SER A 127 0.91 -2.64 -1.82
N ARG A 128 -0.04 -1.71 -1.91
CA ARG A 128 -1.45 -1.92 -1.52
C ARG A 128 -2.13 -3.07 -2.26
N VAL A 129 -1.65 -3.45 -3.45
CA VAL A 129 -2.20 -4.60 -4.22
C VAL A 129 -2.10 -5.93 -3.44
N ALA A 130 -1.22 -5.99 -2.44
CA ALA A 130 -1.15 -7.11 -1.51
C ALA A 130 -2.52 -7.40 -0.85
N ALA A 131 -3.33 -6.37 -0.57
CA ALA A 131 -4.67 -6.57 0.00
C ALA A 131 -5.59 -7.36 -0.95
N ILE A 132 -5.63 -6.99 -2.23
CA ILE A 132 -6.45 -7.71 -3.23
C ILE A 132 -5.96 -9.15 -3.36
N PHE A 133 -4.63 -9.36 -3.39
CA PHE A 133 -4.05 -10.70 -3.48
C PHE A 133 -4.40 -11.56 -2.25
N PHE A 134 -4.17 -11.06 -1.04
CA PHE A 134 -4.44 -11.79 0.19
C PHE A 134 -5.90 -12.18 0.34
N ALA A 135 -6.82 -11.30 -0.08
CA ALA A 135 -8.25 -11.57 -0.04
C ALA A 135 -8.72 -12.56 -1.11
N ASN A 136 -7.94 -12.87 -2.14
CA ASN A 136 -8.38 -13.75 -3.23
C ASN A 136 -7.72 -15.14 -3.16
N LYS A 137 -8.54 -16.20 -3.11
CA LYS A 137 -8.06 -17.59 -3.27
C LYS A 137 -7.70 -17.91 -4.72
N ASN A 138 -8.40 -17.31 -5.67
CA ASN A 138 -8.17 -17.50 -7.10
C ASN A 138 -7.15 -16.45 -7.61
N LEU A 139 -5.95 -16.91 -7.94
CA LEU A 139 -4.87 -16.04 -8.43
C LEU A 139 -5.25 -15.28 -9.70
N LYS A 140 -6.01 -15.91 -10.62
CA LYS A 140 -6.42 -15.28 -11.88
C LYS A 140 -7.32 -14.07 -11.61
N VAL A 141 -8.33 -14.25 -10.76
CA VAL A 141 -9.24 -13.19 -10.32
C VAL A 141 -8.47 -12.07 -9.62
N ALA A 142 -7.54 -12.43 -8.73
CA ALA A 142 -6.70 -11.45 -8.05
C ALA A 142 -5.90 -10.60 -9.04
N ILE A 143 -5.28 -11.23 -10.04
CA ILE A 143 -4.49 -10.55 -11.07
C ILE A 143 -5.35 -9.62 -11.93
N GLU A 144 -6.52 -10.07 -12.39
CA GLU A 144 -7.46 -9.25 -13.17
C GLU A 144 -7.89 -8.01 -12.38
N GLU A 145 -8.24 -8.19 -11.11
CA GLU A 145 -8.67 -7.11 -10.24
C GLU A 145 -7.55 -6.14 -9.88
N ILE A 146 -6.33 -6.65 -9.69
CA ILE A 146 -5.14 -5.83 -9.45
C ILE A 146 -4.77 -5.01 -10.68
N TYR A 147 -4.85 -5.60 -11.86
CA TYR A 147 -4.64 -4.89 -13.11
C TYR A 147 -5.64 -3.74 -13.25
N ARG A 148 -6.94 -4.02 -13.06
CA ARG A 148 -8.03 -3.03 -13.07
C ARG A 148 -7.79 -1.89 -12.07
N HIS A 149 -7.38 -2.23 -10.85
CA HIS A 149 -7.09 -1.25 -9.78
C HIS A 149 -5.90 -0.35 -10.12
N ILE A 150 -4.82 -0.92 -10.68
CA ILE A 150 -3.62 -0.15 -11.00
C ILE A 150 -3.86 0.81 -12.15
N ILE A 151 -4.46 0.35 -13.25
CA ILE A 151 -4.70 1.21 -14.43
C ILE A 151 -5.70 2.34 -14.17
N ALA A 152 -6.45 2.30 -13.07
CA ALA A 152 -7.27 3.42 -12.63
C ALA A 152 -6.41 4.60 -12.12
N THR A 153 -5.20 4.35 -11.64
CA THR A 153 -4.33 5.38 -11.04
C THR A 153 -3.02 5.60 -11.78
N ASN A 154 -2.53 4.61 -12.55
CA ASN A 154 -1.31 4.75 -13.33
C ASN A 154 -1.27 3.73 -14.47
N ILE A 155 -1.00 4.19 -15.70
CA ILE A 155 -0.99 3.36 -16.92
C ILE A 155 0.41 2.98 -17.37
N HIS A 156 1.46 3.49 -16.73
CA HIS A 156 2.83 3.28 -17.16
C HIS A 156 3.17 1.77 -17.04
N PRO A 157 3.65 1.12 -18.11
CA PRO A 157 3.92 -0.32 -18.12
C PRO A 157 4.80 -0.79 -16.95
N GLN A 158 5.80 0.00 -16.58
CA GLN A 158 6.68 -0.34 -15.47
C GLN A 158 5.92 -0.54 -14.16
N VAL A 159 4.93 0.31 -13.85
CA VAL A 159 4.12 0.26 -12.62
C VAL A 159 3.17 -0.94 -12.63
N ILE A 160 2.55 -1.20 -13.79
CA ILE A 160 1.70 -2.38 -14.00
C ILE A 160 2.53 -3.66 -13.76
N LEU A 161 3.72 -3.75 -14.37
CA LEU A 161 4.62 -4.89 -14.19
C LEU A 161 5.08 -5.03 -12.73
N THR A 162 5.35 -3.92 -12.02
CA THR A 162 5.67 -3.97 -10.58
C THR A 162 4.55 -4.63 -9.79
N ALA A 163 3.31 -4.19 -9.99
CA ALA A 163 2.16 -4.71 -9.26
C ALA A 163 2.00 -6.23 -9.50
N LEU A 164 2.12 -6.66 -10.76
CA LEU A 164 2.04 -8.07 -11.12
C LEU A 164 3.19 -8.89 -10.52
N LEU A 165 4.40 -8.35 -10.49
CA LEU A 165 5.55 -9.01 -9.87
C LEU A 165 5.46 -9.07 -8.35
N VAL A 166 4.99 -8.01 -7.69
CA VAL A 166 4.71 -8.03 -6.24
C VAL A 166 3.78 -9.18 -5.90
N VAL A 167 2.68 -9.31 -6.64
CA VAL A 167 1.71 -10.40 -6.47
C VAL A 167 2.35 -11.76 -6.73
N LYS A 168 3.18 -11.86 -7.77
CA LYS A 168 3.88 -13.10 -8.08
C LYS A 168 4.85 -13.50 -6.96
N VAL A 169 5.59 -12.56 -6.37
CA VAL A 169 6.44 -12.81 -5.20
C VAL A 169 5.61 -13.32 -4.03
N LEU A 170 4.53 -12.61 -3.67
CA LEU A 170 3.64 -13.02 -2.58
C LEU A 170 3.07 -14.43 -2.79
N TYR A 171 2.65 -14.75 -4.01
CA TYR A 171 2.17 -16.07 -4.38
C TYR A 171 3.25 -17.14 -4.21
N LEU A 172 4.44 -16.92 -4.77
CA LEU A 172 5.53 -17.89 -4.69
C LEU A 172 5.96 -18.16 -3.24
N LEU A 173 5.98 -17.14 -2.40
CA LEU A 173 6.29 -17.28 -0.96
C LEU A 173 5.19 -18.01 -0.18
N LEU A 174 3.91 -17.81 -0.53
CA LEU A 174 2.80 -18.55 0.09
C LEU A 174 2.79 -20.02 -0.31
N GLU A 175 3.20 -20.36 -1.53
CA GLU A 175 3.32 -21.76 -1.97
C GLU A 175 4.61 -22.42 -1.48
N ASN A 176 5.71 -21.67 -1.39
CA ASN A 176 7.00 -22.14 -0.89
C ASN A 176 7.69 -21.05 -0.05
N SER A 177 7.50 -21.11 1.26
CA SER A 177 8.11 -20.15 2.19
C SER A 177 9.64 -20.30 2.35
N GLN A 178 10.20 -21.40 1.85
CA GLN A 178 11.64 -21.69 1.86
C GLN A 178 12.26 -21.51 0.47
N ILE A 179 11.59 -20.82 -0.46
CA ILE A 179 12.10 -20.59 -1.81
C ILE A 179 13.46 -19.87 -1.76
N GLU A 180 14.47 -20.42 -2.42
CA GLU A 180 15.78 -19.80 -2.47
C GLU A 180 15.81 -18.59 -3.42
N ARG A 181 16.76 -17.68 -3.18
CA ARG A 181 16.88 -16.44 -3.96
C ARG A 181 16.94 -16.68 -5.46
N GLU A 182 17.80 -17.60 -5.88
CA GLU A 182 17.98 -17.92 -7.30
C GLU A 182 16.70 -18.48 -7.93
N ASP A 183 15.98 -19.35 -7.20
CA ASP A 183 14.73 -19.96 -7.68
C ASP A 183 13.60 -18.93 -7.78
N LEU A 184 13.45 -18.07 -6.76
CA LEU A 184 12.49 -16.97 -6.80
C LEU A 184 12.73 -16.09 -8.03
N ILE A 185 13.97 -15.66 -8.23
CA ILE A 185 14.35 -14.78 -9.34
C ILE A 185 14.11 -15.46 -10.69
N GLN A 186 14.48 -16.73 -10.83
CA GLN A 186 14.26 -17.49 -12.07
C GLN A 186 12.75 -17.60 -12.40
N GLN A 187 11.91 -17.91 -11.40
CA GLN A 187 10.46 -17.99 -11.60
C GLN A 187 9.82 -16.63 -11.93
N LEU A 188 10.34 -15.52 -11.39
CA LEU A 188 9.91 -14.17 -11.77
C LEU A 188 10.28 -13.84 -13.22
N LYS A 189 11.49 -14.21 -13.67
CA LYS A 189 11.91 -14.03 -15.07
C LYS A 189 11.04 -14.85 -16.01
N GLU A 190 10.79 -16.11 -15.70
CA GLU A 190 9.91 -16.98 -16.48
C GLU A 190 8.48 -16.45 -16.53
N TYR A 191 7.98 -15.92 -15.42
CA TYR A 191 6.69 -15.24 -15.40
C TYR A 191 6.65 -14.07 -16.38
N LEU A 192 7.67 -13.19 -16.38
CA LEU A 192 7.74 -12.07 -17.33
C LEU A 192 7.84 -12.53 -18.78
N ILE A 193 8.66 -13.55 -19.08
CA ILE A 193 8.81 -14.07 -20.44
C ILE A 193 7.45 -14.54 -21.00
N ASN A 194 6.66 -15.21 -20.16
CA ASN A 194 5.35 -15.74 -20.55
C ASN A 194 4.20 -14.73 -20.48
N LEU A 195 4.42 -13.56 -19.87
CA LEU A 195 3.40 -12.53 -19.71
C LEU A 195 3.12 -11.83 -21.04
N ARG A 196 1.88 -11.94 -21.54
CA ARG A 196 1.47 -11.26 -22.77
C ARG A 196 0.56 -10.10 -22.43
N ARG A 197 0.72 -8.99 -23.15
CA ARG A 197 -0.16 -7.80 -23.00
C ARG A 197 -1.64 -8.15 -23.17
N GLN A 198 -1.95 -9.03 -24.11
CA GLN A 198 -3.30 -9.48 -24.44
C GLN A 198 -3.99 -10.22 -23.30
N ASP A 199 -3.23 -10.75 -22.32
CA ASP A 199 -3.79 -11.43 -21.16
C ASP A 199 -4.58 -10.46 -20.24
N PHE A 200 -4.50 -9.15 -20.49
CA PHE A 200 -5.10 -8.08 -19.66
C PHE A 200 -5.96 -7.08 -20.45
N GLU A 201 -6.39 -7.41 -21.67
CA GLU A 201 -7.30 -6.56 -22.46
C GLU A 201 -8.70 -6.53 -21.81
N ILE A 202 -8.83 -5.74 -20.75
CA ILE A 202 -10.12 -5.24 -20.25
C ILE A 202 -10.52 -4.12 -21.21
N ASP A 203 -11.80 -4.08 -21.62
CA ASP A 203 -12.43 -3.09 -22.53
C ASP A 203 -12.26 -1.63 -22.08
N ILE A 204 -11.03 -1.12 -22.07
CA ILE A 204 -10.70 0.22 -21.64
C ILE A 204 -9.78 0.81 -22.71
N GLU A 205 -10.15 1.99 -23.22
CA GLU A 205 -9.48 2.75 -24.29
C GLU A 205 -8.10 3.32 -23.88
N PHE A 206 -7.33 2.52 -23.15
CA PHE A 206 -6.04 2.87 -22.61
C PHE A 206 -4.97 2.26 -23.51
N ASN A 207 -4.53 3.05 -24.49
CA ASN A 207 -3.58 2.63 -25.52
C ASN A 207 -2.16 2.50 -24.92
N ILE A 208 -1.90 1.40 -24.20
CA ILE A 208 -0.56 1.04 -23.72
C ILE A 208 0.29 0.71 -24.94
N HIS A 209 1.34 1.50 -25.17
CA HIS A 209 2.25 1.32 -26.31
C HIS A 209 2.95 -0.06 -26.23
N PRO A 210 2.71 -0.98 -27.19
CA PRO A 210 3.24 -2.35 -27.13
C PRO A 210 4.76 -2.40 -27.00
N LEU A 211 5.47 -1.55 -27.74
CA LEU A 211 6.93 -1.48 -27.69
C LEU A 211 7.46 -1.06 -26.32
N GLN A 212 6.78 -0.13 -25.64
CA GLN A 212 7.17 0.32 -24.31
C GLN A 212 6.96 -0.78 -23.28
N TYR A 213 5.86 -1.54 -23.37
CA TYR A 213 5.58 -2.66 -22.48
C TYR A 213 6.65 -3.75 -22.57
N GLU A 214 7.00 -4.19 -23.78
CA GLU A 214 8.05 -5.20 -23.97
C GLU A 214 9.43 -4.69 -23.55
N LYS A 215 9.74 -3.40 -23.78
CA LYS A 215 10.99 -2.79 -23.29
C LYS A 215 11.07 -2.87 -21.76
N GLU A 216 10.02 -2.49 -21.05
CA GLU A 216 10.03 -2.54 -19.58
C GLU A 216 10.16 -3.98 -19.05
N LYS A 217 9.57 -4.98 -19.71
CA LYS A 217 9.77 -6.40 -19.36
C LYS A 217 11.24 -6.80 -19.44
N VAL A 218 11.93 -6.43 -20.51
CA VAL A 218 13.38 -6.73 -20.68
C VAL A 218 14.19 -6.07 -19.58
N GLU A 219 13.90 -4.80 -19.26
CA GLU A 219 14.60 -4.09 -18.17
C GLU A 219 14.37 -4.74 -16.80
N TYR A 220 13.18 -5.28 -16.53
CA TYR A 220 12.92 -6.07 -15.32
C TYR A 220 13.75 -7.35 -15.28
N ILE A 221 13.83 -8.09 -16.40
CA ILE A 221 14.63 -9.32 -16.49
C ILE A 221 16.11 -9.02 -16.19
N ILE A 222 16.64 -7.93 -16.76
CA ILE A 222 18.02 -7.49 -16.50
C ILE A 222 18.21 -7.11 -15.02
N ALA A 223 17.25 -6.38 -14.42
CA ALA A 223 17.33 -5.99 -13.02
C ALA A 223 17.26 -7.19 -12.06
N LEU A 224 16.40 -8.17 -12.36
CA LEU A 224 16.30 -9.43 -11.63
C LEU A 224 17.61 -10.22 -11.67
N ASP A 225 18.26 -10.29 -12.83
CA ASP A 225 19.57 -10.95 -12.96
C ASP A 225 20.66 -10.28 -12.12
N ARG A 226 20.63 -8.95 -11.97
CA ARG A 226 21.61 -8.23 -11.14
C ARG A 226 21.48 -8.57 -9.66
N ILE A 227 20.27 -8.76 -9.15
CA ILE A 227 20.06 -9.08 -7.72
C ILE A 227 20.12 -10.58 -7.42
N LYS A 228 20.38 -11.42 -8.45
CA LYS A 228 20.49 -12.87 -8.32
C LYS A 228 21.60 -13.28 -7.37
N ASP A 229 22.77 -12.65 -7.52
CA ASP A 229 23.93 -12.98 -6.71
C ASP A 229 23.88 -12.24 -5.36
N ALA A 230 24.13 -12.96 -4.25
CA ALA A 230 24.02 -12.46 -2.88
C ALA A 230 24.91 -11.23 -2.56
N GLY A 231 25.89 -10.91 -3.41
CA GLY A 231 26.83 -9.80 -3.25
C GLY A 231 26.59 -8.58 -4.15
N GLN A 232 25.63 -8.62 -5.08
CA GLN A 232 25.28 -7.46 -5.89
C GLN A 232 24.10 -6.73 -5.25
N GLU A 233 24.34 -5.50 -4.82
CA GLU A 233 23.30 -4.63 -4.30
C GLU A 233 22.67 -3.84 -5.45
N ALA A 234 21.33 -3.79 -5.49
CA ALA A 234 20.61 -2.98 -6.45
C ALA A 234 20.99 -1.49 -6.29
N PRO A 235 21.11 -0.72 -7.38
CA PRO A 235 21.77 0.58 -7.34
C PRO A 235 20.92 1.70 -6.73
N LEU A 236 21.61 2.63 -6.06
CA LEU A 236 21.28 4.06 -6.06
C LEU A 236 21.23 4.56 -7.51
N LYS A 237 20.08 5.04 -7.97
CA LYS A 237 19.93 5.81 -9.20
C LYS A 237 19.34 7.17 -8.88
N GLU A 238 19.75 8.18 -9.63
CA GLU A 238 19.12 9.51 -9.64
C GLU A 238 17.63 9.42 -10.04
N ASP A 239 17.24 8.40 -10.81
CA ASP A 239 15.88 8.15 -11.29
C ASP A 239 15.17 6.97 -10.57
N TRP A 240 14.96 7.09 -9.25
CA TRP A 240 14.25 6.07 -8.45
C TRP A 240 12.84 5.81 -8.98
N ASN A 241 12.54 4.54 -9.26
CA ASN A 241 11.30 4.14 -9.91
C ASN A 241 10.75 2.82 -9.34
N SER A 242 9.58 2.38 -9.80
CA SER A 242 8.87 1.22 -9.24
C SER A 242 9.64 -0.11 -9.37
N ARG A 243 10.47 -0.27 -10.41
CA ARG A 243 11.34 -1.44 -10.57
C ARG A 243 12.42 -1.45 -9.50
N ASP A 244 13.12 -0.33 -9.33
CA ASP A 244 14.23 -0.23 -8.38
C ASP A 244 13.72 -0.41 -6.94
N MET A 245 12.54 0.15 -6.61
CA MET A 245 11.81 -0.11 -5.36
C MET A 245 11.57 -1.61 -5.11
N LEU A 246 11.05 -2.34 -6.10
CA LEU A 246 10.81 -3.77 -5.95
C LEU A 246 12.10 -4.57 -5.80
N MET A 247 13.17 -4.22 -6.53
CA MET A 247 14.47 -4.90 -6.40
C MET A 247 15.06 -4.68 -4.99
N ALA A 248 14.93 -3.48 -4.44
CA ALA A 248 15.33 -3.19 -3.07
C ALA A 248 14.48 -3.97 -2.06
N ALA A 249 13.17 -4.10 -2.27
CA ALA A 249 12.30 -4.92 -1.42
C ALA A 249 12.72 -6.40 -1.40
N ILE A 250 12.96 -7.01 -2.57
CA ILE A 250 13.40 -8.41 -2.68
C ILE A 250 14.78 -8.60 -2.03
N THR A 251 15.70 -7.68 -2.27
CA THR A 251 17.05 -7.73 -1.68
C THR A 251 16.97 -7.66 -0.15
N SER A 252 16.22 -6.69 0.38
CA SER A 252 15.98 -6.50 1.81
C SER A 252 15.30 -7.70 2.45
N PHE A 253 14.31 -8.30 1.79
CA PHE A 253 13.66 -9.54 2.26
C PHE A 253 14.67 -10.67 2.51
N PHE A 254 15.56 -10.95 1.55
CA PHE A 254 16.56 -12.00 1.73
C PHE A 254 17.60 -11.65 2.80
N ARG A 255 17.95 -10.36 2.96
CA ARG A 255 18.83 -9.94 4.07
C ARG A 255 18.17 -10.20 5.43
N LEU A 256 16.90 -9.85 5.58
CA LEU A 256 16.12 -10.14 6.80
C LEU A 256 16.05 -11.64 7.05
N ARG A 257 15.82 -12.45 6.01
CA ARG A 257 15.78 -13.91 6.11
C ARG A 257 17.12 -14.52 6.53
N ASP A 258 18.21 -13.96 6.05
CA ASP A 258 19.58 -14.38 6.39
C ASP A 258 20.10 -13.78 7.71
N GLU A 259 19.23 -13.10 8.49
CA GLU A 259 19.59 -12.41 9.74
C GLU A 259 20.71 -11.35 9.56
N LYS A 260 20.80 -10.77 8.38
CA LYS A 260 21.73 -9.67 8.05
C LYS A 260 21.07 -8.33 8.30
N SER A 261 21.86 -7.32 8.67
CA SER A 261 21.39 -5.93 8.75
C SER A 261 20.83 -5.46 7.42
N LEU A 262 19.79 -4.62 7.44
CA LEU A 262 19.31 -3.92 6.25
C LEU A 262 20.40 -2.95 5.75
N ASN A 263 20.58 -2.86 4.44
CA ASN A 263 21.38 -1.80 3.83
C ASN A 263 20.42 -0.72 3.34
N LEU A 264 20.21 0.33 4.15
CA LEU A 264 19.30 1.42 3.82
C LEU A 264 19.93 2.42 2.84
N GLU A 265 21.26 2.41 2.68
CA GLU A 265 21.99 3.35 1.82
C GLU A 265 21.74 3.11 0.33
N ILE A 266 21.25 1.93 -0.06
CA ILE A 266 20.92 1.61 -1.45
C ILE A 266 19.57 2.21 -1.89
N MET A 267 18.81 2.79 -0.96
CA MET A 267 17.49 3.35 -1.19
C MET A 267 17.52 4.87 -0.97
N PRO A 268 16.70 5.65 -1.70
CA PRO A 268 16.55 7.07 -1.40
C PRO A 268 15.93 7.27 -0.02
N SER A 269 16.45 8.23 0.72
CA SER A 269 15.98 8.56 2.07
C SER A 269 14.57 9.13 2.14
N TYR A 270 13.93 9.42 1.00
CA TYR A 270 12.58 10.02 0.92
C TYR A 270 11.50 9.05 0.42
N ASP A 271 11.87 7.80 0.08
CA ASP A 271 10.94 6.81 -0.50
C ASP A 271 11.40 5.38 -0.22
N ILE A 272 11.81 5.14 1.03
CA ILE A 272 12.29 3.85 1.52
C ILE A 272 11.14 2.99 2.06
N ARG A 273 10.07 3.64 2.53
CA ARG A 273 8.94 3.01 3.21
C ARG A 273 8.31 1.87 2.43
N GLU A 274 8.11 2.05 1.13
CA GLU A 274 7.40 1.07 0.32
C GLU A 274 8.23 -0.21 0.11
N SER A 275 9.54 -0.05 -0.10
CA SER A 275 10.48 -1.16 -0.18
C SER A 275 10.50 -1.95 1.12
N LEU A 276 10.55 -1.26 2.27
CA LEU A 276 10.56 -1.91 3.58
C LEU A 276 9.22 -2.57 3.90
N ALA A 277 8.09 -1.94 3.61
CA ALA A 277 6.77 -2.53 3.76
C ALA A 277 6.68 -3.88 3.00
N LEU A 278 7.11 -3.91 1.74
CA LEU A 278 7.14 -5.15 0.96
C LEU A 278 8.14 -6.17 1.53
N ALA A 279 9.37 -5.76 1.86
CA ALA A 279 10.39 -6.65 2.39
C ALA A 279 9.94 -7.36 3.68
N TYR A 280 9.39 -6.60 4.63
CA TYR A 280 8.83 -7.15 5.86
C TYR A 280 7.55 -7.96 5.60
N GLY A 281 6.71 -7.57 4.64
CA GLY A 281 5.56 -8.37 4.21
C GLY A 281 5.97 -9.76 3.71
N PHE A 282 6.97 -9.82 2.83
CA PHE A 282 7.56 -11.08 2.34
C PHE A 282 8.16 -11.90 3.48
N PHE A 283 8.89 -11.25 4.39
CA PHE A 283 9.45 -11.90 5.57
C PHE A 283 8.37 -12.46 6.50
N GLY A 284 7.26 -11.75 6.69
CA GLY A 284 6.11 -12.18 7.49
C GLY A 284 5.41 -13.41 6.95
N ILE A 285 5.42 -13.64 5.63
CA ILE A 285 4.94 -14.91 5.04
C ILE A 285 5.80 -16.09 5.49
N CYS A 286 7.11 -15.87 5.62
CA CYS A 286 8.09 -16.92 5.84
C CYS A 286 8.37 -17.19 7.32
N ASN A 287 8.14 -16.21 8.20
CA ASN A 287 8.56 -16.28 9.60
C ASN A 287 7.39 -16.02 10.57
N SER A 288 7.17 -16.94 11.51
CA SER A 288 6.13 -16.85 12.55
C SER A 288 6.51 -16.00 13.76
N ASN A 289 7.79 -15.72 13.97
CA ASN A 289 8.31 -15.00 15.14
C ASN A 289 8.25 -13.47 14.99
N THR A 290 7.57 -12.96 13.96
CA THR A 290 7.36 -11.52 13.73
C THR A 290 6.46 -10.85 14.78
N ILE A 291 5.84 -11.63 15.68
CA ILE A 291 4.94 -11.15 16.73
C ILE A 291 5.64 -10.15 17.67
N GLU A 292 6.95 -10.28 17.91
CA GLU A 292 7.67 -9.31 18.74
C GLU A 292 7.94 -7.97 18.04
N LEU A 293 8.14 -7.99 16.72
CA LEU A 293 8.42 -6.79 15.92
C LEU A 293 7.25 -5.80 15.99
N VAL A 294 6.01 -6.30 15.97
CA VAL A 294 4.80 -5.47 15.88
C VAL A 294 4.30 -4.92 17.21
N LYS A 295 4.89 -5.31 18.36
CA LYS A 295 4.42 -4.90 19.70
C LYS A 295 4.42 -3.38 19.90
N ASN A 296 5.39 -2.70 19.29
CA ASN A 296 5.57 -1.24 19.43
C ASN A 296 4.93 -0.46 18.28
N LEU A 297 4.20 -1.12 17.38
CA LEU A 297 3.47 -0.46 16.30
C LEU A 297 2.24 0.27 16.86
N LYS A 298 2.03 1.52 16.44
CA LYS A 298 0.81 2.26 16.81
C LYS A 298 -0.41 1.52 16.26
N ASN A 299 -1.43 1.36 17.10
CA ASN A 299 -2.67 0.65 16.76
C ASN A 299 -2.45 -0.81 16.31
N ALA A 300 -1.43 -1.51 16.83
CA ALA A 300 -1.11 -2.90 16.42
C ALA A 300 -2.34 -3.85 16.46
N ALA A 301 -3.18 -3.75 17.50
CA ALA A 301 -4.39 -4.56 17.61
C ALA A 301 -5.40 -4.29 16.48
N PHE A 302 -5.51 -3.04 15.99
CA PHE A 302 -6.35 -2.72 14.85
C PHE A 302 -5.78 -3.31 13.55
N ILE A 303 -4.46 -3.23 13.35
CA ILE A 303 -3.78 -3.84 12.20
C ILE A 303 -3.98 -5.36 12.19
N GLU A 304 -3.90 -6.00 13.36
CA GLU A 304 -4.19 -7.43 13.52
C GLU A 304 -5.64 -7.76 13.14
N ASN A 305 -6.61 -6.99 13.62
CA ASN A 305 -8.01 -7.14 13.23
C ASN A 305 -8.23 -6.98 11.72
N MET A 306 -7.48 -6.10 11.05
CA MET A 306 -7.53 -5.95 9.59
C MET A 306 -6.93 -7.19 8.88
N GLY A 307 -5.88 -7.79 9.44
CA GLY A 307 -5.35 -9.09 9.02
C GLY A 307 -6.37 -10.23 9.18
N GLU A 308 -7.17 -10.23 10.24
CA GLU A 308 -8.28 -11.18 10.38
C GLU A 308 -9.41 -10.91 9.38
N TYR A 309 -9.74 -9.63 9.18
CA TYR A 309 -10.77 -9.21 8.25
C TYR A 309 -10.44 -9.64 6.80
N ILE A 310 -9.17 -9.54 6.39
CA ILE A 310 -8.76 -9.98 5.06
C ILE A 310 -8.87 -11.51 4.87
N VAL A 311 -8.65 -12.29 5.93
CA VAL A 311 -8.88 -13.74 5.92
C VAL A 311 -10.38 -14.07 5.82
N LYS A 312 -11.24 -13.31 6.50
CA LYS A 312 -12.69 -13.46 6.37
C LYS A 312 -13.18 -13.15 4.96
N LEU A 313 -12.65 -12.09 4.33
CA LEU A 313 -12.90 -11.80 2.91
C LEU A 313 -12.47 -12.96 2.02
N ARG A 314 -11.27 -13.50 2.25
CA ARG A 314 -10.73 -14.68 1.55
C ARG A 314 -11.62 -15.91 1.65
N ASN A 315 -12.36 -16.04 2.74
CA ASN A 315 -13.29 -17.14 2.98
C ASN A 315 -14.75 -16.81 2.62
N TYR A 316 -15.00 -15.64 2.04
CA TYR A 316 -16.34 -15.16 1.67
C TYR A 316 -17.32 -15.07 2.85
N GLU A 317 -16.81 -14.67 4.02
CA GLU A 317 -17.54 -14.61 5.28
C GLU A 317 -18.09 -13.20 5.60
N ILE A 318 -17.65 -12.16 4.88
CA ILE A 318 -18.05 -10.76 5.15
C ILE A 318 -19.40 -10.45 4.51
N LYS A 319 -19.62 -10.89 3.27
CA LYS A 319 -20.85 -10.76 2.48
C LYS A 319 -21.41 -9.35 2.49
N ARG A 320 -20.54 -8.34 2.31
CA ARG A 320 -20.95 -6.94 2.34
C ARG A 320 -21.73 -6.58 1.08
N LYS A 321 -22.71 -5.71 1.21
CA LYS A 321 -23.34 -5.06 0.06
C LYS A 321 -22.42 -3.98 -0.52
N GLN A 322 -22.56 -3.76 -1.83
CA GLN A 322 -21.92 -2.64 -2.50
C GLN A 322 -22.34 -1.31 -1.85
N TYR A 323 -21.38 -0.42 -1.68
CA TYR A 323 -21.60 0.91 -1.14
C TYR A 323 -22.44 1.76 -2.10
N THR A 324 -23.43 2.43 -1.55
CA THR A 324 -24.25 3.42 -2.25
C THR A 324 -23.72 4.81 -1.89
N ASN A 325 -23.49 5.65 -2.90
CA ASN A 325 -23.01 7.02 -2.67
C ASN A 325 -23.96 7.75 -1.72
N GLU A 326 -23.46 8.06 -0.53
CA GLU A 326 -24.12 8.91 0.45
C GLU A 326 -23.36 10.24 0.51
N ASN A 327 -24.09 11.35 0.71
CA ASN A 327 -23.45 12.66 0.84
C ASN A 327 -22.49 12.65 2.04
N MET A 328 -21.21 12.96 1.77
CA MET A 328 -20.20 13.07 2.82
C MET A 328 -20.57 14.21 3.77
N LEU A 329 -20.62 13.90 5.06
CA LEU A 329 -20.94 14.85 6.10
C LEU A 329 -19.68 15.65 6.44
N ASP A 330 -19.80 16.98 6.44
CA ASP A 330 -18.68 17.85 6.80
C ASP A 330 -18.35 17.74 8.31
N ILE A 331 -17.32 16.97 8.61
CA ILE A 331 -16.84 16.72 9.97
C ILE A 331 -16.26 18.00 10.61
N PHE A 332 -15.69 18.91 9.83
CA PHE A 332 -14.98 20.09 10.35
C PHE A 332 -15.90 21.13 11.00
N ASN A 333 -17.20 21.07 10.66
CA ASN A 333 -18.25 21.93 11.19
C ASN A 333 -19.03 21.33 12.37
N GLN A 334 -18.65 20.13 12.84
CA GLN A 334 -19.33 19.45 13.94
C GLN A 334 -18.83 19.94 15.31
N LYS A 335 -19.72 19.91 16.31
CA LYS A 335 -19.41 20.37 17.68
C LYS A 335 -18.71 19.29 18.49
N THR A 336 -17.74 19.68 19.32
CA THR A 336 -17.12 18.80 20.31
C THR A 336 -18.17 18.14 21.21
N GLY A 337 -18.02 16.84 21.45
CA GLY A 337 -18.96 16.01 22.22
C GLY A 337 -20.12 15.44 21.39
N SER A 338 -20.35 15.93 20.17
CA SER A 338 -21.42 15.42 19.32
C SER A 338 -21.13 14.00 18.82
N THR A 339 -22.21 13.22 18.67
CA THR A 339 -22.18 11.91 18.01
C THR A 339 -22.90 12.04 16.68
N ILE A 340 -22.23 11.64 15.61
CA ILE A 340 -22.74 11.74 14.24
C ILE A 340 -22.74 10.35 13.59
N LYS A 341 -23.56 10.17 12.56
CA LYS A 341 -23.51 8.99 11.68
C LYS A 341 -22.83 9.41 10.38
N HIS A 342 -21.56 9.08 10.24
CA HIS A 342 -20.78 9.36 9.03
C HIS A 342 -20.84 8.17 8.05
N PRO A 343 -20.97 8.39 6.72
CA PRO A 343 -21.09 7.28 5.75
C PRO A 343 -19.90 6.29 5.76
N ILE A 344 -18.70 6.82 6.00
CA ILE A 344 -17.45 6.04 6.05
C ILE A 344 -17.11 5.52 7.45
N LEU A 345 -16.97 6.43 8.43
CA LEU A 345 -16.63 6.12 9.82
C LEU A 345 -17.77 5.48 10.63
N ASN A 346 -18.97 5.41 10.06
CA ASN A 346 -20.21 5.02 10.76
C ASN A 346 -20.48 5.94 11.97
N VAL A 347 -21.10 5.44 13.03
CA VAL A 347 -21.28 6.18 14.29
C VAL A 347 -19.92 6.57 14.85
N CYS A 348 -19.66 7.87 14.93
CA CYS A 348 -18.43 8.42 15.49
C CYS A 348 -18.72 9.61 16.40
N LYS A 349 -17.78 9.88 17.32
CA LYS A 349 -17.86 10.97 18.30
C LYS A 349 -16.76 11.98 18.03
N ILE A 350 -17.14 13.25 18.01
CA ILE A 350 -16.19 14.37 17.94
C ILE A 350 -15.59 14.56 19.34
N MET A 351 -14.31 14.21 19.50
CA MET A 351 -13.63 14.22 20.78
C MET A 351 -13.05 15.60 21.09
N ASP A 352 -12.45 16.23 20.08
CA ASP A 352 -11.86 17.56 20.21
C ASP A 352 -11.84 18.28 18.86
N ARG A 353 -11.76 19.62 18.91
CA ARG A 353 -11.62 20.49 17.76
C ARG A 353 -10.69 21.64 18.10
N THR A 354 -9.55 21.71 17.42
CA THR A 354 -8.58 22.80 17.56
C THR A 354 -8.46 23.55 16.24
N GLU A 355 -8.17 24.84 16.35
CA GLU A 355 -8.15 25.74 15.21
C GLU A 355 -7.09 26.82 15.44
N ASP A 356 -6.14 26.97 14.52
CA ASP A 356 -5.13 28.02 14.53
C ASP A 356 -5.23 28.90 13.26
N SER A 357 -4.21 29.71 12.96
CA SER A 357 -4.23 30.59 11.79
C SER A 357 -4.11 29.85 10.45
N LYS A 358 -3.64 28.61 10.43
CA LYS A 358 -3.36 27.84 9.20
C LYS A 358 -4.26 26.62 9.02
N ILE A 359 -4.68 25.97 10.11
CA ILE A 359 -5.38 24.67 10.06
C ILE A 359 -6.58 24.60 11.01
N ILE A 360 -7.49 23.69 10.66
CA ILE A 360 -8.54 23.16 11.52
C ILE A 360 -8.22 21.68 11.75
N GLN A 361 -8.17 21.26 13.00
CA GLN A 361 -8.00 19.86 13.37
C GLN A 361 -9.20 19.36 14.16
N VAL A 362 -9.68 18.16 13.83
CA VAL A 362 -10.78 17.49 14.51
C VAL A 362 -10.35 16.08 14.88
N LEU A 363 -10.36 15.78 16.18
CA LEU A 363 -10.14 14.44 16.69
C LEU A 363 -11.47 13.69 16.71
N VAL A 364 -11.55 12.59 15.96
CA VAL A 364 -12.75 11.76 15.84
C VAL A 364 -12.46 10.37 16.37
N ASN A 365 -13.29 9.89 17.28
CA ASN A 365 -13.27 8.50 17.75
C ASN A 365 -14.37 7.71 17.04
N SER A 366 -14.02 6.56 16.47
CA SER A 366 -14.94 5.66 15.78
C SER A 366 -14.64 4.20 16.17
N LYS A 367 -15.50 3.27 15.74
CA LYS A 367 -15.22 1.83 15.89
C LYS A 367 -13.90 1.41 15.23
N SER A 368 -13.46 2.12 14.20
CA SER A 368 -12.20 1.83 13.49
C SER A 368 -10.96 2.46 14.14
N GLY A 369 -11.14 3.17 15.26
CA GLY A 369 -10.07 3.88 15.96
C GLY A 369 -10.23 5.38 15.93
N GLU A 370 -9.15 6.05 16.34
CA GLU A 370 -9.06 7.51 16.45
C GLU A 370 -8.40 8.11 15.20
N TYR A 371 -9.01 9.17 14.69
CA TYR A 371 -8.58 9.89 13.50
C TYR A 371 -8.38 11.36 13.86
N LEU A 372 -7.18 11.88 13.60
CA LEU A 372 -6.91 13.31 13.64
C LEU A 372 -7.05 13.88 12.22
N LEU A 373 -8.22 14.42 11.92
CA LEU A 373 -8.52 15.03 10.63
C LEU A 373 -7.98 16.45 10.62
N THR A 374 -7.12 16.77 9.67
CA THR A 374 -6.50 18.08 9.48
C THR A 374 -6.94 18.66 8.14
N LYS A 375 -7.43 19.90 8.16
CA LYS A 375 -7.80 20.68 6.97
C LYS A 375 -7.10 22.02 7.00
N ARG A 376 -6.51 22.41 5.87
CA ARG A 376 -5.95 23.76 5.72
C ARG A 376 -7.09 24.78 5.68
N LYS A 377 -6.92 25.91 6.35
CA LYS A 377 -7.78 27.06 6.11
C LYS A 377 -7.39 27.61 4.75
N ASP A 378 -8.37 27.67 3.85
CA ASP A 378 -8.16 28.37 2.59
C ASP A 378 -7.69 29.79 2.93
N SER A 379 -6.58 30.21 2.33
CA SER A 379 -6.20 31.62 2.36
C SER A 379 -7.22 32.32 1.46
N ASP A 380 -8.07 33.17 2.05
CA ASP A 380 -9.02 34.00 1.31
C ASP A 380 -8.37 34.68 0.08
#